data_AF-A0A327NS22-F1
#
_entry.id   AF-A0A327NS22-F1
#
_cell.length_a   1.000
_cell.length_b   1.000
_cell.length_c   1.000
_cell.angle_alpha   90.00
_cell.angle_beta   90.00
_cell.angle_gamma   90.00
#
_symmetry.space_group_name_H-M   'P 1'
#
loop_
_entity.id
_entity.type
_entity.pdbx_description
1 polymer ?
#
loop_
_entity_poly.entity_id
_entity_poly.type
_entity_poly.pdbx_seq_one_letter_code
_entity_poly.pdbx_strand_id
1 'polypeptide(L)'
;MNYYVSQTINGCEGPRAAINVTVNSRPTVSIDAGDAILTPTQTSLSLTATASVPTLIWSTGETTSGITINTAGVYSVTVKDVNGCFATAKVSVYQSLLDVVYSVKAGAWDDPTVWSINQVPTVVYVVRLRHLISLPAAYEAQVGLLSYDVGGQLQTGLGSGIRVGP
;
A
#
# COMPACT_ATOMS: atom_id res chain seq x y z
N MET A 1 -25.93 2.58 -28.42
CA MET A 1 -27.14 3.42 -28.56
C MET A 1 -27.29 3.76 -30.03
N ASN A 2 -28.52 3.71 -30.55
CA ASN A 2 -28.78 3.99 -31.95
C ASN A 2 -29.33 5.41 -32.06
N TYR A 3 -28.63 6.25 -32.81
CA TYR A 3 -29.10 7.57 -33.18
C TYR A 3 -29.68 7.51 -34.59
N TYR A 4 -30.65 8.37 -34.90
CA TYR A 4 -31.27 8.39 -36.21
C TYR A 4 -31.24 9.81 -36.74
N VAL A 5 -30.93 9.95 -38.03
CA VAL A 5 -31.04 11.23 -38.74
C VAL A 5 -32.09 11.10 -39.83
N SER A 6 -32.93 12.11 -39.97
CA SER A 6 -33.92 12.25 -41.03
C SER A 6 -33.89 13.69 -41.56
N GLN A 7 -34.31 13.85 -42.80
CA GLN A 7 -34.46 15.15 -43.44
C GLN A 7 -35.94 15.50 -43.54
N THR A 8 -36.25 16.79 -43.40
CA THR A 8 -37.60 17.31 -43.64
C THR A 8 -37.58 18.26 -44.85
N ILE A 9 -38.44 18.02 -45.82
CA ILE A 9 -38.68 18.93 -46.96
C ILE A 9 -40.18 19.22 -47.02
N ASN A 10 -40.55 20.51 -47.05
CA ASN A 10 -41.94 20.98 -47.09
C ASN A 10 -42.85 20.33 -46.02
N GLY A 11 -42.31 19.99 -44.85
CA GLY A 11 -43.05 19.39 -43.74
C GLY A 11 -43.15 17.86 -43.76
N CYS A 12 -42.64 17.17 -44.78
CA CYS A 12 -42.59 15.71 -44.81
C CYS A 12 -41.22 15.19 -44.33
N GLU A 13 -41.21 14.38 -43.27
CA GLU A 13 -40.01 13.68 -42.78
C GLU A 13 -39.71 12.48 -43.69
N GLY A 14 -38.48 12.42 -44.23
CA GLY A 14 -38.00 11.29 -45.01
C GLY A 14 -37.62 10.07 -44.17
N PRO A 15 -37.21 8.95 -44.80
CA PRO A 15 -36.76 7.75 -44.10
C PRO A 15 -35.60 8.04 -43.15
N ARG A 16 -35.62 7.43 -41.97
CA ARG A 16 -34.56 7.56 -40.96
C ARG A 16 -33.36 6.69 -41.32
N ALA A 17 -32.18 7.29 -41.37
CA ALA A 17 -30.92 6.56 -41.43
C ALA A 17 -30.42 6.30 -40.01
N ALA A 18 -30.05 5.06 -39.71
CA ALA A 18 -29.49 4.67 -38.42
C ALA A 18 -27.99 5.00 -38.36
N ILE A 19 -27.56 5.63 -37.27
CA ILE A 19 -26.17 5.82 -36.87
C ILE A 19 -25.94 4.97 -35.63
N ASN A 20 -25.15 3.91 -35.80
CA ASN A 20 -24.78 3.03 -34.71
C ASN A 20 -23.65 3.67 -33.91
N VAL A 21 -23.92 3.98 -32.63
CA VAL A 21 -22.90 4.46 -31.69
C VAL A 21 -22.63 3.39 -30.65
N THR A 22 -21.38 2.93 -30.65
CA THR A 22 -20.86 1.98 -29.65
C THR A 22 -20.12 2.76 -28.57
N VAL A 23 -20.54 2.59 -27.32
CA VAL A 23 -19.84 3.12 -26.15
C VAL A 23 -19.02 1.98 -25.56
N ASN A 24 -17.70 2.14 -25.56
CA ASN A 24 -16.79 1.13 -25.02
C ASN A 24 -16.51 1.39 -23.53
N SER A 25 -16.46 0.31 -22.75
CA SER A 25 -16.04 0.39 -21.35
C SER A 25 -14.55 0.73 -21.26
N ARG A 26 -14.18 1.57 -20.28
CA ARG A 26 -12.77 1.85 -20.00
C ARG A 26 -12.08 0.59 -19.45
N PRO A 27 -10.78 0.39 -19.73
CA PRO A 27 -10.03 -0.67 -19.08
C PRO A 27 -9.91 -0.41 -17.57
N THR A 28 -9.72 -1.47 -16.80
CA THR A 28 -9.42 -1.42 -15.36
C THR A 28 -8.00 -1.89 -15.12
N VAL A 29 -7.32 -1.28 -14.15
CA VAL A 29 -6.00 -1.72 -13.69
C VAL A 29 -5.88 -1.49 -12.19
N SER A 30 -5.25 -2.42 -11.49
CA SER A 30 -4.95 -2.34 -10.07
C SER A 30 -3.56 -2.89 -9.80
N ILE A 31 -2.95 -2.42 -8.72
CA ILE A 31 -1.71 -2.99 -8.17
C ILE A 31 -2.11 -3.72 -6.89
N ASP A 32 -1.82 -5.01 -6.81
CA ASP A 32 -2.00 -5.84 -5.63
C ASP A 32 -0.82 -5.64 -4.68
N ALA A 33 -0.76 -4.45 -4.10
CA ALA A 33 0.14 -4.09 -3.02
C ALA A 33 -0.54 -3.01 -2.17
N GLY A 34 -0.64 -3.23 -0.86
CA GLY A 34 -0.95 -2.17 0.09
C GLY A 34 0.20 -1.18 0.23
N ASP A 35 0.24 -0.42 1.33
CA ASP A 35 1.41 0.39 1.66
C ASP A 35 2.65 -0.52 1.76
N ALA A 36 3.60 -0.31 0.85
CA ALA A 36 4.74 -1.19 0.67
C ALA A 36 5.99 -0.52 1.26
N ILE A 37 6.68 -1.22 2.17
CA ILE A 37 7.81 -0.66 2.91
C ILE A 37 9.05 -1.53 2.69
N LEU A 38 10.12 -0.92 2.20
CA LEU A 38 11.46 -1.51 2.22
C LEU A 38 12.08 -1.29 3.60
N THR A 39 12.76 -2.29 4.13
CA THR A 39 13.44 -2.24 5.43
C THR A 39 14.89 -2.71 5.27
N PRO A 40 15.79 -2.51 6.26
CA PRO A 40 17.16 -3.02 6.18
C PRO A 40 17.24 -4.54 5.95
N THR A 41 16.23 -5.29 6.37
CA THR A 41 16.13 -6.76 6.18
C THR A 41 15.28 -7.16 4.98
N GLN A 42 14.41 -6.27 4.48
CA GLN A 42 13.60 -6.45 3.28
C GLN A 42 14.02 -5.44 2.21
N THR A 43 15.03 -5.82 1.44
CA THR A 43 15.67 -4.96 0.44
C THR A 43 14.99 -4.99 -0.93
N SER A 44 13.99 -5.86 -1.13
CA SER A 44 13.19 -5.91 -2.33
C SER A 44 11.72 -6.26 -2.07
N LEU A 45 10.86 -5.81 -2.98
CA LEU A 45 9.43 -6.06 -3.00
C LEU A 45 8.98 -6.48 -4.39
N SER A 46 8.01 -7.38 -4.45
CA SER A 46 7.34 -7.75 -5.69
C SER A 46 6.02 -6.99 -5.77
N LEU A 47 5.82 -6.22 -6.84
CA LEU A 47 4.56 -5.56 -7.15
C LEU A 47 3.87 -6.32 -8.26
N THR A 48 2.60 -6.70 -8.05
CA THR A 48 1.79 -7.41 -9.05
C THR A 48 0.68 -6.49 -9.54
N ALA A 49 0.61 -6.24 -10.83
CA ALA A 49 -0.50 -5.55 -11.48
C ALA A 49 -1.49 -6.55 -12.08
N THR A 50 -2.77 -6.23 -11.94
CA THR A 50 -3.87 -6.90 -12.63
C THR A 50 -4.55 -5.90 -13.56
N ALA A 51 -4.72 -6.27 -14.82
CA ALA A 51 -5.32 -5.42 -15.85
C ALA A 51 -6.43 -6.16 -16.59
N SER A 52 -7.46 -5.44 -17.04
CA SER A 52 -8.51 -6.00 -17.91
C SER A 52 -8.08 -6.15 -19.38
N VAL A 53 -6.85 -5.78 -19.71
CA VAL A 53 -6.27 -5.81 -21.06
C VAL A 53 -4.87 -6.44 -21.01
N PRO A 54 -4.39 -7.04 -22.11
CA PRO A 54 -3.14 -7.80 -22.11
C PRO A 54 -1.89 -6.92 -22.03
N THR A 55 -2.00 -5.64 -22.38
CA THR A 55 -0.89 -4.70 -22.42
C THR A 55 -0.95 -3.71 -21.26
N LEU A 56 0.11 -3.72 -20.46
CA LEU A 56 0.36 -2.77 -19.39
C LEU A 56 1.80 -2.27 -19.49
N ILE A 57 2.06 -1.08 -18.97
CA ILE A 57 3.40 -0.48 -18.91
C ILE A 57 3.59 0.09 -17.50
N TRP A 58 4.64 -0.34 -16.82
CA TRP A 58 5.10 0.23 -15.56
C TRP A 58 5.87 1.53 -15.79
N SER A 59 5.92 2.41 -14.79
CA SER A 59 6.73 3.63 -14.79
C SER A 59 8.23 3.35 -14.95
N THR A 60 8.66 2.14 -14.67
CA THR A 60 10.03 1.63 -14.84
C THR A 60 10.32 1.14 -16.27
N GLY A 61 9.28 0.99 -17.12
CA GLY A 61 9.39 0.61 -18.54
C GLY A 61 9.01 -0.83 -18.85
N GLU A 62 8.85 -1.68 -17.84
CA GLU A 62 8.48 -3.08 -17.97
C GLU A 62 7.00 -3.25 -18.34
N THR A 63 6.68 -4.38 -18.97
CA THR A 63 5.32 -4.72 -19.44
C THR A 63 4.79 -6.03 -18.84
N THR A 64 5.53 -6.62 -17.89
CA THR A 64 5.17 -7.85 -17.19
C THR A 64 4.16 -7.58 -16.08
N SER A 65 3.31 -8.55 -15.77
CA SER A 65 2.33 -8.43 -14.67
C SER A 65 2.98 -8.21 -13.31
N GLY A 66 4.20 -8.71 -13.09
CA GLY A 66 4.98 -8.48 -11.88
C GLY A 66 6.27 -7.73 -12.16
N ILE A 67 6.68 -6.86 -11.24
CA ILE A 67 8.02 -6.25 -11.20
C ILE A 67 8.63 -6.42 -9.80
N THR A 68 9.95 -6.52 -9.77
CA THR A 68 10.72 -6.49 -8.51
C THR A 68 11.37 -5.13 -8.37
N ILE A 69 11.13 -4.47 -7.25
CA ILE A 69 11.68 -3.16 -6.93
C ILE A 69 12.59 -3.25 -5.71
N ASN A 70 13.55 -2.32 -5.63
CA ASN A 70 14.53 -2.23 -4.56
C ASN A 70 14.76 -0.78 -4.09
N THR A 71 13.95 0.15 -4.59
CA THR A 71 14.04 1.58 -4.30
C THR A 71 12.69 2.09 -3.84
N ALA A 72 12.70 2.99 -2.87
CA ALA A 72 11.49 3.70 -2.47
C ALA A 72 11.12 4.74 -3.53
N GLY A 73 9.83 4.96 -3.71
CA GLY A 73 9.30 5.81 -4.76
C GLY A 73 7.86 5.50 -5.09
N VAL A 74 7.30 6.25 -6.05
CA VAL A 74 5.95 6.00 -6.56
C VAL A 74 6.05 5.19 -7.84
N TYR A 75 5.41 4.02 -7.84
CA TYR A 75 5.31 3.18 -9.02
C TYR A 75 3.91 3.30 -9.60
N SER A 76 3.82 3.41 -10.92
CA SER A 76 2.54 3.46 -11.63
C SER A 76 2.48 2.46 -12.76
N VAL A 77 1.32 1.85 -12.95
CA VAL A 77 1.03 1.00 -14.10
C VAL A 77 -0.04 1.68 -14.95
N THR A 78 0.20 1.77 -16.26
CA THR A 78 -0.72 2.35 -17.23
C THR A 78 -1.10 1.30 -18.27
N VAL A 79 -2.39 1.25 -18.59
CA VAL A 79 -2.95 0.38 -19.62
C VAL A 79 -3.65 1.21 -20.69
N LYS A 80 -3.64 0.72 -21.92
CA LYS A 80 -4.37 1.31 -23.05
C LYS A 80 -5.16 0.20 -23.74
N ASP A 81 -6.45 0.39 -23.90
CA ASP A 81 -7.28 -0.56 -24.66
C ASP A 81 -7.16 -0.35 -26.18
N VAL A 82 -7.75 -1.26 -26.95
CA VAL A 82 -7.80 -1.21 -28.42
C VAL A 82 -8.54 0.03 -28.94
N ASN A 83 -9.43 0.61 -28.14
CA ASN A 83 -10.23 1.78 -28.48
C ASN A 83 -9.54 3.10 -28.10
N GLY A 84 -8.33 3.04 -27.55
CA GLY A 84 -7.54 4.20 -27.13
C GLY A 84 -7.84 4.75 -25.74
N CYS A 85 -8.68 4.08 -24.94
CA CYS A 85 -8.95 4.46 -23.56
C CYS A 85 -7.81 4.04 -22.63
N PHE A 86 -7.50 4.91 -21.66
CA PHE A 86 -6.44 4.69 -20.67
C PHE A 86 -6.99 4.49 -19.25
N ALA A 87 -6.26 3.68 -18.47
CA ALA A 87 -6.38 3.62 -17.03
C ALA A 87 -5.00 3.52 -16.37
N THR A 88 -4.88 4.05 -15.16
CA THR A 88 -3.62 4.10 -14.41
C THR A 88 -3.88 3.75 -12.94
N ALA A 89 -3.03 2.90 -12.38
CA ALA A 89 -2.96 2.64 -10.94
C ALA A 89 -1.58 3.06 -10.39
N LYS A 90 -1.53 3.42 -9.11
CA LYS A 90 -0.31 3.89 -8.44
C LYS A 90 -0.17 3.23 -7.07
N VAL A 91 1.06 3.00 -6.66
CA VAL A 91 1.42 2.57 -5.30
C VAL A 91 2.62 3.40 -4.83
N SER A 92 2.60 3.79 -3.56
CA SER A 92 3.73 4.46 -2.91
C SER A 92 4.55 3.44 -2.13
N VAL A 93 5.86 3.46 -2.35
CA VAL A 93 6.82 2.59 -1.67
C VAL A 93 7.70 3.47 -0.79
N TYR A 94 7.76 3.14 0.49
CA TYR A 94 8.52 3.91 1.48
C TYR A 94 9.78 3.15 1.89
N GLN A 95 10.84 3.89 2.20
CA GLN A 95 12.02 3.33 2.86
C GLN A 95 11.87 3.54 4.36
N SER A 96 11.79 2.45 5.12
CA SER A 96 12.05 2.49 6.57
C SER A 96 13.54 2.29 6.80
N LEU A 97 14.12 3.19 7.61
CA LEU A 97 15.48 3.06 8.14
C LEU A 97 15.47 2.59 9.60
N LEU A 98 14.28 2.41 10.18
CA LEU A 98 14.15 1.94 11.55
C LEU A 98 14.34 0.43 11.57
N ASP A 99 15.21 -0.04 12.46
CA ASP A 99 15.38 -1.45 12.72
C ASP A 99 14.20 -1.99 13.53
N VAL A 100 13.87 -3.26 13.29
CA VAL A 100 12.78 -3.95 13.97
C VAL A 100 13.33 -4.65 15.21
N VAL A 101 12.82 -4.25 16.38
CA VAL A 101 13.09 -4.90 17.66
C VAL A 101 11.83 -5.63 18.11
N TYR A 102 11.98 -6.82 18.67
CA TYR A 102 10.84 -7.60 19.18
C TYR A 102 11.09 -8.10 20.60
N SER A 103 10.01 -8.27 21.36
CA SER A 103 10.09 -8.88 22.69
C SER A 103 10.43 -10.36 22.59
N VAL A 104 11.45 -10.84 23.29
CA VAL A 104 11.87 -12.25 23.34
C VAL A 104 11.25 -13.03 24.49
N LYS A 105 10.72 -12.35 25.51
CA LYS A 105 10.00 -12.92 26.65
C LYS A 105 9.02 -11.89 27.22
N ALA A 106 8.12 -12.33 28.11
CA ALA A 106 7.33 -11.41 28.92
C ALA A 106 8.21 -10.71 29.97
N GLY A 107 7.92 -9.46 30.29
CA GLY A 107 8.69 -8.70 31.27
C GLY A 107 8.44 -7.20 31.22
N ALA A 108 9.21 -6.45 32.02
CA ALA A 108 9.10 -5.00 32.08
C ALA A 108 9.75 -4.35 30.84
N TRP A 109 9.19 -3.24 30.37
CA TRP A 109 9.67 -2.52 29.19
C TRP A 109 11.11 -2.04 29.36
N ASP A 110 11.48 -1.64 30.57
CA ASP A 110 12.80 -1.13 30.95
C ASP A 110 13.84 -2.23 31.23
N ASP A 111 13.48 -3.51 31.13
CA ASP A 111 14.42 -4.63 31.22
C ASP A 111 15.08 -4.87 29.84
N PRO A 112 16.40 -4.65 29.68
CA PRO A 112 17.10 -4.87 28.41
C PRO A 112 16.96 -6.29 27.87
N THR A 113 16.85 -7.29 28.76
CA THR A 113 16.82 -8.70 28.41
C THR A 113 15.49 -9.15 27.82
N VAL A 114 14.46 -8.30 27.87
CA VAL A 114 13.15 -8.52 27.24
C VAL A 114 13.21 -8.32 25.74
N TRP A 115 14.23 -7.63 25.22
CA TRP A 115 14.30 -7.20 23.83
C TRP A 115 15.34 -7.97 23.03
N SER A 116 15.07 -8.19 21.74
CA SER A 116 15.96 -8.92 20.83
C SER A 116 17.36 -8.32 20.69
N ILE A 117 17.52 -7.04 21.01
CA ILE A 117 18.80 -6.31 20.96
C ILE A 117 19.52 -6.27 22.32
N ASN A 118 18.98 -6.92 23.35
CA ASN A 118 19.48 -6.88 24.73
C ASN A 118 19.67 -5.44 25.28
N GLN A 119 18.80 -4.53 24.83
CA GLN A 119 18.77 -3.09 25.15
C GLN A 119 17.32 -2.60 25.10
N VAL A 120 17.00 -1.56 25.88
CA VAL A 120 15.66 -0.95 25.86
C VAL A 120 15.48 -0.17 24.55
N PRO A 121 14.42 -0.44 23.77
CA PRO A 121 14.20 0.23 22.49
C PRO A 121 13.80 1.70 22.70
N THR A 122 14.36 2.56 21.85
CA THR A 122 14.12 4.00 21.77
C THR A 122 13.40 4.39 20.47
N VAL A 123 13.23 5.70 20.22
CA VAL A 123 12.50 6.27 19.06
C VAL A 123 13.02 5.82 17.70
N VAL A 124 14.27 5.33 17.62
CA VAL A 124 14.87 4.86 16.36
C VAL A 124 14.45 3.43 15.97
N TYR A 125 13.65 2.76 16.80
CA TYR A 125 13.23 1.38 16.56
C TYR A 125 11.72 1.27 16.31
N VAL A 126 11.38 0.30 15.46
CA VAL A 126 10.04 -0.27 15.38
C VAL A 126 9.96 -1.40 16.40
N VAL A 127 9.08 -1.27 17.39
CA VAL A 127 8.90 -2.29 18.42
C VAL A 127 7.72 -3.18 18.09
N ARG A 128 7.97 -4.50 18.01
CA ARG A 128 6.94 -5.53 17.87
C ARG A 128 6.76 -6.29 19.17
N LEU A 129 5.58 -6.18 19.77
CA LEU A 129 5.23 -6.94 20.96
C LEU A 129 4.75 -8.34 20.56
N ARG A 130 5.46 -9.37 21.04
CA ARG A 130 5.12 -10.80 20.89
C ARG A 130 4.71 -11.44 22.22
N HIS A 131 4.99 -10.76 23.31
CA HIS A 131 4.71 -11.20 24.67
C HIS A 131 3.99 -10.09 25.45
N LEU A 132 3.57 -10.42 26.67
CA LEU A 132 3.07 -9.42 27.62
C LEU A 132 4.23 -8.55 28.13
N ILE A 133 4.20 -7.26 27.77
CA ILE A 133 5.16 -6.26 28.24
C ILE A 133 4.47 -5.32 29.23
N SER A 134 5.09 -5.10 30.38
CA SER A 134 4.59 -4.17 31.40
C SER A 134 5.41 -2.87 31.43
N LEU A 135 4.74 -1.73 31.51
CA LEU A 135 5.38 -0.44 31.76
C LEU A 135 5.42 -0.20 33.28
N PRO A 136 6.60 0.09 33.85
CA PRO A 136 6.69 0.53 35.24
C PRO A 136 5.88 1.81 35.50
N ALA A 137 5.51 2.06 36.75
CA ALA A 137 4.80 3.29 37.12
C ALA A 137 5.65 4.53 36.80
N ALA A 138 5.00 5.59 36.29
CA ALA A 138 5.62 6.83 35.83
C ALA A 138 6.68 6.68 34.71
N TYR A 139 6.75 5.52 34.04
CA TYR A 139 7.68 5.30 32.93
C TYR A 139 7.11 5.84 31.61
N GLU A 140 7.87 6.70 30.93
CA GLU A 140 7.57 7.21 29.58
C GLU A 140 8.56 6.58 28.58
N ALA A 141 8.05 5.68 27.74
CA ALA A 141 8.82 5.13 26.62
C ALA A 141 8.64 6.00 25.36
N GLN A 142 9.63 6.00 24.47
CA GLN A 142 9.48 6.56 23.12
C GLN A 142 9.98 5.56 22.09
N VAL A 143 9.17 5.30 21.06
CA VAL A 143 9.48 4.39 19.95
C VAL A 143 9.06 5.03 18.63
N GLY A 144 9.72 4.64 17.54
CA GLY A 144 9.37 5.14 16.21
C GLY A 144 8.03 4.60 15.75
N LEU A 145 7.79 3.31 16.01
CA LEU A 145 6.51 2.65 15.79
C LEU A 145 6.29 1.55 16.83
N LEU A 146 5.04 1.31 17.21
CA LEU A 146 4.64 0.19 18.05
C LEU A 146 3.64 -0.69 17.29
N SER A 147 3.90 -1.98 17.19
CA SER A 147 2.98 -2.97 16.62
C SER A 147 2.86 -4.21 17.51
N TYR A 148 1.75 -4.94 17.34
CA TYR A 148 1.42 -6.14 18.13
C TYR A 148 1.39 -7.37 17.20
N ASP A 149 2.23 -8.36 17.48
CA ASP A 149 2.18 -9.69 16.86
C ASP A 149 1.25 -10.61 17.70
N VAL A 150 1.01 -11.85 17.26
CA VAL A 150 0.21 -12.84 18.00
C VAL A 150 0.82 -13.05 19.39
N GLY A 151 0.01 -12.88 20.45
CA GLY A 151 0.45 -13.00 21.85
C GLY A 151 1.05 -11.70 22.45
N GLY A 152 1.22 -10.65 21.65
CA GLY A 152 1.64 -9.33 22.11
C GLY A 152 0.57 -8.64 22.95
N GLN A 153 0.94 -8.23 24.15
CA GLN A 153 0.09 -7.43 25.03
C GLN A 153 0.91 -6.34 25.70
N LEU A 154 0.27 -5.20 25.97
CA LEU A 154 0.86 -4.09 26.71
C LEU A 154 0.06 -3.84 27.98
N GLN A 155 0.74 -3.89 29.12
CA GLN A 155 0.17 -3.54 30.42
C GLN A 155 0.79 -2.22 30.91
N THR A 156 -0.04 -1.22 31.16
CA THR A 156 0.41 0.09 31.62
C THR A 156 0.41 0.18 33.15
N GLY A 157 1.48 0.70 33.72
CA GLY A 157 1.53 1.14 35.11
C GLY A 157 0.88 2.52 35.30
N LEU A 158 0.61 2.90 36.56
CA LEU A 158 0.04 4.22 36.89
C LEU A 158 0.95 5.34 36.37
N GLY A 159 0.38 6.27 35.59
CA GLY A 159 1.13 7.39 35.02
C GLY A 159 2.19 7.00 33.99
N SER A 160 2.16 5.77 33.47
CA SER A 160 3.05 5.34 32.38
C SER A 160 2.49 5.71 31.01
N GLY A 161 3.38 5.86 30.03
CA GLY A 161 3.03 6.24 28.67
C GLY A 161 4.03 5.69 27.64
N ILE A 162 3.55 5.55 26.41
CA ILE A 162 4.40 5.32 25.23
C ILE A 162 4.12 6.41 24.23
N ARG A 163 5.17 7.11 23.81
CA ARG A 163 5.14 8.06 22.69
C ARG A 163 5.56 7.33 21.42
N VAL A 164 4.70 7.40 20.41
CA VAL A 164 4.96 6.80 19.09
C VAL A 164 5.19 7.92 18.09
N GLY A 165 6.34 7.86 17.42
CA GLY A 165 6.76 8.83 16.42
C GLY A 165 7.86 9.79 16.90
N PRO A 166 8.42 10.58 15.96
CA PRO A 166 9.37 11.65 16.26
C PRO A 166 8.75 12.78 17.09
#